data_AF-A0A2D5IME8-F1
#
_entry.id   AF-A0A2D5IME8-F1
#
_cell.length_a   1.000
_cell.length_b   1.000
_cell.length_c   1.000
_cell.angle_alpha   90.00
_cell.angle_beta   90.00
_cell.angle_gamma   90.00
#
_symmetry.space_group_name_H-M   'P 1'
#
loop_
_entity.id
_entity.type
_entity.pdbx_description
1 polymer ?
#
loop_
_entity_poly.entity_id
_entity_poly.type
_entity_poly.pdbx_seq_one_letter_code
_entity_poly.pdbx_strand_id
1 'polypeptide(L)'
;MMRRSVPAILTACCLVTCGLVSPGNGSIDDPPVDSSGADTPGKAFLRGEVKLESPLPLRIRDLTGKTSAGKVDRFDEVGLYGEIGSVPWASMKPADRFRIGRAVLDRARRMDPSGLAWLVFMLEATGADAFRDRAADLLVAASGEDADAWLEAASRRAQELLDASADLAAASDAARFGRGRPHHHPRGSKAWPTIDVRTSVEAAARLRAAGEDATDGLGFEGVRTRRTIVIGGQEVERLARDGVRCDRWLDGIAATLGLPPGLDPFPGGVLIVQVADHDQLRMLAAGRFGHEVLDADDAIVFVTDDGPFIITAPPRAERVANLARSIDADRDPKSVLVSEEEVRGITRAMVAMLDTRRGPPAWLVEGLAEALAATLVPGSRIDSIRRPRALASIRGGRSPRWILEIDGDDPGFDPEGPARDMAFIVVTRLLESGPGVLPGLVNDLKAGRSLDEAFRRRLGGSSAAWFDDTADWFRFND
;
A
#
# COMPACT_ATOMS: atom_id res chain seq x y z
N MET A 1 10.79 7.84 -44.40
CA MET A 1 10.66 8.79 -43.28
C MET A 1 9.71 8.21 -42.26
N MET A 2 10.25 7.55 -41.25
CA MET A 2 9.49 6.94 -40.15
C MET A 2 10.24 7.28 -38.86
N ARG A 3 9.67 8.17 -38.05
CA ARG A 3 10.07 8.32 -36.65
C ARG A 3 9.15 7.41 -35.84
N ARG A 4 9.72 6.32 -35.33
CA ARG A 4 9.14 5.52 -34.25
C ARG A 4 9.70 6.08 -32.95
N SER A 5 8.83 6.63 -32.12
CA SER A 5 9.10 6.92 -30.71
C SER A 5 8.34 5.90 -29.89
N VAL A 6 9.08 5.12 -29.09
CA VAL A 6 8.60 4.17 -28.08
C VAL A 6 9.17 4.66 -26.73
N PRO A 7 8.42 4.52 -25.62
CA PRO A 7 8.52 5.42 -24.47
C PRO A 7 9.58 5.01 -23.44
N ALA A 8 10.04 6.02 -22.70
CA ALA A 8 10.92 5.91 -21.56
C ALA A 8 10.13 5.48 -20.31
N ILE A 9 10.37 4.26 -19.83
CA ILE A 9 10.11 3.85 -18.43
C ILE A 9 11.32 3.05 -17.99
N LEU A 10 12.27 3.70 -17.31
CA LEU A 10 13.35 3.05 -16.56
C LEU A 10 14.15 4.09 -15.77
N THR A 11 13.60 4.62 -14.67
CA THR A 11 14.44 5.18 -13.58
C THR A 11 13.68 5.24 -12.26
N ALA A 12 13.62 4.11 -11.54
CA ALA A 12 13.32 4.09 -10.11
C ALA A 12 14.26 3.09 -9.44
N CYS A 13 15.54 3.46 -9.29
CA CYS A 13 16.52 2.76 -8.45
C CYS A 13 17.76 3.61 -8.09
N CYS A 14 17.70 4.94 -8.15
CA CYS A 14 18.84 5.82 -7.88
C CYS A 14 18.54 6.91 -6.84
N LEU A 15 18.05 6.54 -5.65
CA LEU A 15 17.97 7.45 -4.49
C LEU A 15 18.71 6.87 -3.27
N VAL A 16 19.96 6.45 -3.47
CA VAL A 16 20.93 6.20 -2.38
C VAL A 16 22.13 7.16 -2.47
N THR A 17 22.07 8.19 -3.32
CA THR A 17 23.17 9.16 -3.45
C THR A 17 22.60 10.57 -3.40
N CYS A 18 22.95 11.29 -2.33
CA CYS A 18 22.76 12.71 -1.98
C CYS A 18 21.87 12.88 -0.73
N GLY A 19 22.34 13.30 0.44
CA GLY A 19 23.67 13.70 0.88
C GLY A 19 23.59 14.29 2.29
N LEU A 20 24.66 14.16 3.06
CA LEU A 20 25.05 15.17 4.04
C LEU A 20 26.42 15.68 3.60
N VAL A 21 26.40 16.58 2.63
CA VAL A 21 27.48 17.54 2.44
C VAL A 21 27.10 18.75 3.26
N SER A 22 27.82 18.98 4.35
CA SER A 22 28.00 20.32 4.91
C SER A 22 29.48 20.68 4.79
N PRO A 23 29.81 21.94 4.47
CA PRO A 23 31.07 22.31 3.84
C PRO A 23 32.18 22.45 4.88
N GLY A 24 33.23 21.65 4.74
CA GLY A 24 34.48 21.80 5.45
C GLY A 24 35.61 21.28 4.59
N ASN A 25 36.36 22.19 3.98
CA ASN A 25 37.63 21.88 3.32
C ASN A 25 38.57 21.16 4.30
N GLY A 26 39.04 19.98 3.90
CA GLY A 26 40.07 19.24 4.62
C GLY A 26 40.41 17.94 3.92
N SER A 27 41.23 18.01 2.87
CA SER A 27 42.14 16.90 2.56
C SER A 27 42.99 16.70 3.81
N ILE A 28 42.92 15.54 4.45
CA ILE A 28 43.99 15.14 5.36
C ILE A 28 45.09 14.63 4.44
N ASP A 29 45.90 15.58 3.95
CA ASP A 29 47.27 15.28 3.53
C ASP A 29 48.01 14.67 4.72
N ASP A 30 49.01 13.83 4.42
CA ASP A 30 49.84 13.00 5.30
C ASP A 30 49.89 13.34 6.82
N PRO A 31 49.95 12.31 7.68
CA PRO A 31 49.82 12.48 9.12
C PRO A 31 50.94 13.37 9.68
N PRO A 32 50.66 14.19 10.70
CA PRO A 32 51.74 14.71 11.51
C PRO A 32 52.41 13.52 12.20
N VAL A 33 53.71 13.37 11.92
CA VAL A 33 54.63 12.57 12.71
C VAL A 33 54.52 13.01 14.17
N ASP A 34 54.47 12.01 15.06
CA ASP A 34 54.41 12.09 16.53
C ASP A 34 53.10 12.53 17.18
N SER A 35 52.21 11.55 17.40
CA SER A 35 51.49 11.44 18.67
C SER A 35 51.54 10.01 19.19
N SER A 36 52.62 9.69 19.92
CA SER A 36 52.72 8.52 20.80
C SER A 36 51.83 8.69 22.05
N GLY A 37 50.58 9.10 21.86
CA GLY A 37 49.55 9.09 22.90
C GLY A 37 48.82 7.75 22.82
N ALA A 38 48.69 7.04 23.94
CA ALA A 38 47.91 5.82 23.99
C ALA A 38 46.48 6.07 23.49
N ASP A 39 46.01 5.23 22.56
CA ASP A 39 44.60 5.23 22.14
C ASP A 39 43.74 5.04 23.39
N THR A 40 42.90 6.03 23.68
CA THR A 40 42.03 6.02 24.87
C THR A 40 40.59 5.71 24.47
N PRO A 41 39.88 4.88 25.27
CA PRO A 41 38.47 4.57 25.03
C PRO A 41 37.65 5.87 24.86
N GLY A 42 36.94 5.99 23.73
CA GLY A 42 36.02 7.09 23.45
C GLY A 42 36.54 8.25 22.56
N LYS A 43 37.85 8.41 22.36
CA LYS A 43 38.41 9.43 21.43
C LYS A 43 39.01 8.86 20.15
N ALA A 44 39.51 7.62 20.18
CA ALA A 44 40.15 6.96 19.04
C ALA A 44 39.39 5.67 18.66
N PHE A 45 38.13 5.79 18.26
CA PHE A 45 37.41 4.71 17.59
C PHE A 45 37.67 4.86 16.08
N LEU A 46 38.02 3.79 15.34
CA LEU A 46 38.19 3.88 13.90
C LEU A 46 36.93 4.48 13.25
N ARG A 47 37.06 5.68 12.69
CA ARG A 47 36.00 6.43 12.01
C ARG A 47 36.45 6.80 10.61
N GLY A 48 35.55 6.64 9.65
CA GLY A 48 35.80 6.96 8.24
C GLY A 48 36.51 5.84 7.47
N GLU A 49 36.89 6.15 6.24
CA GLU A 49 37.52 5.21 5.32
C GLU A 49 38.96 4.91 5.72
N VAL A 50 39.28 3.63 5.85
CA VAL A 50 40.61 3.11 6.19
C VAL A 50 41.22 2.46 4.94
N LYS A 51 42.37 2.99 4.50
CA LYS A 51 43.14 2.43 3.38
C LYS A 51 44.06 1.30 3.86
N LEU A 52 44.15 0.24 3.08
CA LEU A 52 45.03 -0.89 3.33
C LEU A 52 46.46 -0.57 2.88
N GLU A 53 47.47 -1.05 3.64
CA GLU A 53 48.90 -0.93 3.27
C GLU A 53 49.22 -1.61 1.93
N SER A 54 48.48 -2.66 1.61
CA SER A 54 48.48 -3.25 0.28
C SER A 54 47.12 -3.89 -0.03
N PRO A 55 46.74 -4.03 -1.31
CA PRO A 55 45.43 -4.57 -1.66
C PRO A 55 45.26 -6.06 -1.28
N LEU A 56 44.11 -6.40 -0.70
CA LEU A 56 43.75 -7.75 -0.25
C LEU A 56 42.88 -8.45 -1.31
N PRO A 57 43.36 -9.51 -1.97
CA PRO A 57 42.55 -10.27 -2.92
C PRO A 57 41.48 -11.08 -2.18
N LEU A 58 40.20 -10.87 -2.51
CA LEU A 58 39.07 -11.54 -1.89
C LEU A 58 38.11 -12.12 -2.92
N ARG A 59 37.43 -13.19 -2.51
CA ARG A 59 36.23 -13.71 -3.17
C ARG A 59 35.14 -13.86 -2.11
N ILE A 60 34.06 -13.12 -2.28
CA ILE A 60 32.96 -13.01 -1.32
C ILE A 60 31.69 -13.50 -1.99
N ARG A 61 31.00 -14.44 -1.36
CA ARG A 61 29.65 -14.83 -1.78
C ARG A 61 28.67 -14.23 -0.78
N ASP A 62 27.81 -13.34 -1.26
CA ASP A 62 26.83 -12.67 -0.41
C ASP A 62 25.65 -13.61 -0.06
N LEU A 63 24.77 -13.13 0.82
CA LEU A 63 23.58 -13.85 1.28
C LEU A 63 22.56 -14.14 0.16
N THR A 64 22.59 -13.37 -0.94
CA THR A 64 21.75 -13.59 -2.13
C THR A 64 22.33 -14.62 -3.10
N GLY A 65 23.57 -15.05 -2.86
CA GLY A 65 24.30 -16.01 -3.67
C GLY A 65 25.17 -15.39 -4.77
N LYS A 66 25.19 -14.05 -4.91
CA LYS A 66 26.07 -13.34 -5.85
C LYS A 66 27.52 -13.43 -5.35
N THR A 67 28.44 -13.61 -6.30
CA THR A 67 29.87 -13.68 -6.01
C THR A 67 30.57 -12.41 -6.50
N SER A 68 31.27 -11.73 -5.61
CA SER A 68 32.18 -10.62 -5.91
C SER A 68 33.62 -11.09 -5.74
N ALA A 69 34.47 -10.88 -6.73
CA ALA A 69 35.87 -11.27 -6.69
C ALA A 69 36.75 -10.14 -7.22
N GLY A 70 37.80 -9.79 -6.48
CA GLY A 70 38.69 -8.68 -6.81
C GLY A 70 39.56 -8.29 -5.63
N LYS A 71 40.33 -7.22 -5.77
CA LYS A 71 41.14 -6.67 -4.68
C LYS A 71 40.34 -5.62 -3.91
N VAL A 72 40.47 -5.67 -2.59
CA VAL A 72 40.06 -4.61 -1.67
C VAL A 72 41.27 -3.75 -1.36
N ASP A 73 41.15 -2.44 -1.41
CA ASP A 73 42.21 -1.50 -1.03
C ASP A 73 41.80 -0.56 0.11
N ARG A 74 40.52 -0.55 0.48
CA ARG A 74 39.99 0.26 1.59
C ARG A 74 38.68 -0.29 2.15
N PHE A 75 38.33 0.09 3.38
CA PHE A 75 37.08 -0.28 4.05
C PHE A 75 36.59 0.82 4.99
N ASP A 76 35.32 0.81 5.33
CA ASP A 76 34.72 1.69 6.34
C ASP A 76 33.63 0.94 7.15
N GLU A 77 32.79 1.66 7.89
CA GLU A 77 31.66 1.10 8.65
C GLU A 77 30.57 0.47 7.76
N VAL A 78 30.47 0.84 6.48
CA VAL A 78 29.44 0.38 5.54
C VAL A 78 29.89 -0.84 4.76
N GLY A 79 31.15 -0.88 4.31
CA GLY A 79 31.62 -1.98 3.48
C GLY A 79 33.10 -1.98 3.10
N LEU A 80 33.38 -2.83 2.11
CA LEU A 80 34.68 -2.99 1.45
C LEU A 80 34.66 -2.33 0.07
N TYR A 81 35.79 -1.75 -0.33
CA TYR A 81 35.94 -1.08 -1.62
C TYR A 81 37.28 -1.43 -2.30
N GLY A 82 37.29 -1.32 -3.63
CA GLY A 82 38.46 -1.52 -4.48
C GLY A 82 38.05 -2.06 -5.85
N GLU A 83 38.95 -2.78 -6.51
CA GLU A 83 38.66 -3.51 -7.77
C GLU A 83 37.49 -4.50 -7.63
N ILE A 84 37.21 -4.98 -6.41
CA ILE A 84 36.07 -5.86 -6.11
C ILE A 84 34.70 -5.15 -6.24
N GLY A 85 34.69 -3.82 -6.38
CA GLY A 85 33.50 -2.97 -6.27
C GLY A 85 33.18 -2.61 -4.82
N SER A 86 31.95 -2.16 -4.56
CA SER A 86 31.46 -1.92 -3.20
C SER A 86 30.72 -3.15 -2.69
N VAL A 87 31.17 -3.71 -1.56
CA VAL A 87 30.54 -4.87 -0.92
C VAL A 87 30.14 -4.50 0.51
N PRO A 88 28.84 -4.37 0.81
CA PRO A 88 28.37 -4.06 2.15
C PRO A 88 28.72 -5.17 3.16
N TRP A 89 29.13 -4.81 4.37
CA TRP A 89 29.39 -5.80 5.43
C TRP A 89 28.15 -6.65 5.72
N ALA A 90 26.97 -6.01 5.75
CA ALA A 90 25.68 -6.65 6.01
C ALA A 90 25.29 -7.71 4.96
N SER A 91 25.84 -7.68 3.75
CA SER A 91 25.54 -8.70 2.73
C SER A 91 26.34 -9.99 2.90
N MET A 92 27.34 -10.02 3.78
CA MET A 92 28.21 -11.18 4.01
C MET A 92 27.68 -12.10 5.10
N LYS A 93 28.11 -13.37 5.11
CA LYS A 93 27.82 -14.29 6.22
C LYS A 93 28.63 -13.89 7.47
N PRO A 94 28.10 -14.09 8.69
CA PRO A 94 28.78 -13.75 9.95
C PRO A 94 30.23 -14.27 10.05
N ALA A 95 30.48 -15.51 9.65
CA ALA A 95 31.81 -16.12 9.66
C ALA A 95 32.79 -15.41 8.70
N ASP A 96 32.30 -14.97 7.54
CA ASP A 96 33.10 -14.23 6.57
C ASP A 96 33.36 -12.80 7.04
N ARG A 97 32.39 -12.15 7.70
CA ARG A 97 32.59 -10.81 8.31
C ARG A 97 33.71 -10.84 9.34
N PHE A 98 33.72 -11.81 10.25
CA PHE A 98 34.79 -11.94 11.25
C PHE A 98 36.15 -12.20 10.58
N ARG A 99 36.22 -13.18 9.67
CA ARG A 99 37.47 -13.56 8.99
C ARG A 99 38.05 -12.42 8.15
N ILE A 100 37.21 -11.77 7.34
CA ILE A 100 37.60 -10.70 6.44
C ILE A 100 37.89 -9.43 7.24
N GLY A 101 37.06 -9.10 8.24
CA GLY A 101 37.27 -7.98 9.16
C GLY A 101 38.65 -8.03 9.81
N ARG A 102 39.04 -9.20 10.34
CA ARG A 102 40.39 -9.41 10.88
C ARG A 102 41.48 -9.25 9.82
N ALA A 103 41.26 -9.76 8.61
CA ALA A 103 42.24 -9.69 7.53
C ALA A 103 42.46 -8.26 7.03
N VAL A 104 41.42 -7.42 7.00
CA VAL A 104 41.56 -6.00 6.61
C VAL A 104 42.20 -5.18 7.72
N LEU A 105 41.90 -5.46 8.99
CA LEU A 105 42.57 -4.82 10.12
C LEU A 105 44.06 -5.16 10.18
N ASP A 106 44.42 -6.43 10.04
CA ASP A 106 45.81 -6.87 9.94
C ASP A 106 46.54 -6.15 8.79
N ARG A 107 45.90 -6.09 7.62
CA ARG A 107 46.47 -5.43 6.46
C ARG A 107 46.53 -3.90 6.57
N ALA A 108 45.69 -3.30 7.41
CA ALA A 108 45.72 -1.88 7.73
C ALA A 108 46.64 -1.55 8.92
N ARG A 109 47.32 -2.55 9.51
CA ARG A 109 48.09 -2.43 10.77
C ARG A 109 47.25 -1.89 11.95
N ARG A 110 45.96 -2.24 11.97
CA ARG A 110 44.97 -1.87 13.00
C ARG A 110 44.53 -3.08 13.81
N MET A 111 45.49 -3.91 14.22
CA MET A 111 45.27 -4.98 15.22
C MET A 111 45.50 -4.45 16.65
N ASP A 112 45.41 -3.13 16.82
CA ASP A 112 45.40 -2.38 18.06
C ASP A 112 44.00 -2.47 18.74
N PRO A 113 43.88 -2.09 20.03
CA PRO A 113 42.60 -2.05 20.72
C PRO A 113 41.49 -1.31 19.96
N SER A 114 41.81 -0.20 19.31
CA SER A 114 40.87 0.56 18.48
C SER A 114 40.29 -0.26 17.32
N GLY A 115 41.15 -0.93 16.55
CA GLY A 115 40.70 -1.76 15.44
C GLY A 115 39.93 -3.01 15.87
N LEU A 116 40.31 -3.62 16.99
CA LEU A 116 39.58 -4.76 17.54
C LEU A 116 38.22 -4.33 18.13
N ALA A 117 38.13 -3.15 18.75
CA ALA A 117 36.85 -2.58 19.20
C ALA A 117 35.91 -2.28 18.03
N TRP A 118 36.45 -1.80 16.89
CA TRP A 118 35.69 -1.66 15.66
C TRP A 118 35.15 -3.01 15.15
N LEU A 119 35.95 -4.08 15.22
CA LEU A 119 35.49 -5.42 14.82
C LEU A 119 34.35 -5.94 15.71
N VAL A 120 34.44 -5.73 17.03
CA VAL A 120 33.37 -6.07 17.99
C VAL A 120 32.08 -5.32 17.63
N PHE A 121 32.17 -4.00 17.46
CA PHE A 121 31.06 -3.15 17.04
C PHE A 121 30.38 -3.65 15.76
N MET A 122 31.15 -3.92 14.71
CA MET A 122 30.62 -4.37 13.41
C MET A 122 29.89 -5.71 13.49
N LEU A 123 30.35 -6.62 14.36
CA LEU A 123 29.72 -7.93 14.56
C LEU A 123 28.48 -7.84 15.44
N GLU A 124 28.49 -6.95 16.43
CA GLU A 124 27.35 -6.67 17.31
C GLU A 124 26.21 -5.99 16.54
N ALA A 125 26.50 -4.94 15.77
CA ALA A 125 25.53 -4.23 14.94
C ALA A 125 24.88 -5.09 13.85
N THR A 126 25.39 -6.31 13.62
CA THR A 126 24.88 -7.23 12.60
C THR A 126 24.41 -8.58 13.14
N GLY A 127 24.25 -8.70 14.47
CA GLY A 127 23.63 -9.86 15.15
C GLY A 127 24.47 -11.14 15.09
N ALA A 128 25.80 -11.02 15.15
CA ALA A 128 26.73 -12.14 15.01
C ALA A 128 27.36 -12.57 16.36
N ASP A 129 26.54 -12.87 17.37
CA ASP A 129 26.92 -13.05 18.79
C ASP A 129 28.15 -13.95 19.00
N ALA A 130 28.14 -15.17 18.44
CA ALA A 130 29.25 -16.12 18.62
C ALA A 130 30.59 -15.66 18.00
N PHE A 131 30.56 -14.76 17.01
CA PHE A 131 31.77 -14.17 16.42
C PHE A 131 32.15 -12.86 17.09
N ARG A 132 31.17 -12.12 17.60
CA ARG A 132 31.36 -10.95 18.46
C ARG A 132 32.15 -11.34 19.71
N ASP A 133 31.79 -12.43 20.38
CA ASP A 133 32.50 -12.92 21.57
C ASP A 133 33.97 -13.25 21.26
N ARG A 134 34.23 -13.87 20.11
CA ARG A 134 35.61 -14.13 19.67
C ARG A 134 36.41 -12.86 19.37
N ALA A 135 35.76 -11.81 18.87
CA ALA A 135 36.40 -10.52 18.68
C ALA A 135 36.65 -9.82 20.02
N ALA A 136 35.73 -9.98 20.99
CA ALA A 136 35.88 -9.47 22.35
C ALA A 136 37.06 -10.14 23.07
N ASP A 137 37.23 -11.46 22.93
CA ASP A 137 38.39 -12.18 23.49
C ASP A 137 39.73 -11.62 22.97
N LEU A 138 39.79 -11.30 21.67
CA LEU A 138 40.97 -10.68 21.06
C LEU A 138 41.22 -9.27 21.59
N LEU A 139 40.15 -8.49 21.76
CA LEU A 139 40.23 -7.14 22.31
C LEU A 139 40.68 -7.14 23.77
N VAL A 140 40.17 -8.07 24.59
CA VAL A 140 40.60 -8.26 25.98
C VAL A 140 42.09 -8.60 26.06
N ALA A 141 42.54 -9.53 25.22
CA ALA A 141 43.96 -9.91 25.16
C ALA A 141 44.87 -8.74 24.73
N ALA A 142 44.39 -7.83 23.90
CA ALA A 142 45.15 -6.69 23.40
C ALA A 142 45.13 -5.47 24.35
N SER A 143 44.08 -5.30 25.16
CA SER A 143 43.81 -4.06 25.91
C SER A 143 44.06 -4.17 27.43
N GLY A 144 44.14 -5.38 27.98
CA GLY A 144 44.40 -5.58 29.41
C GLY A 144 43.35 -4.93 30.30
N GLU A 145 43.76 -4.06 31.23
CA GLU A 145 42.88 -3.40 32.21
C GLU A 145 41.84 -2.45 31.57
N ASP A 146 42.08 -1.96 30.35
CA ASP A 146 41.17 -1.06 29.63
C ASP A 146 40.10 -1.79 28.79
N ALA A 147 40.09 -3.13 28.80
CA ALA A 147 39.24 -3.94 27.93
C ALA A 147 37.74 -3.65 28.09
N ASP A 148 37.27 -3.49 29.33
CA ASP A 148 35.86 -3.22 29.62
C ASP A 148 35.42 -1.87 29.02
N ALA A 149 36.26 -0.84 29.11
CA ALA A 149 35.98 0.48 28.55
C ALA A 149 35.90 0.45 27.01
N TRP A 150 36.72 -0.37 26.34
CA TRP A 150 36.65 -0.57 24.90
C TRP A 150 35.42 -1.37 24.47
N LEU A 151 35.03 -2.40 25.23
CA LEU A 151 33.82 -3.17 24.99
C LEU A 151 32.56 -2.32 25.15
N GLU A 152 32.47 -1.52 26.22
CA GLU A 152 31.37 -0.57 26.42
C GLU A 152 31.29 0.46 25.29
N ALA A 153 32.43 0.97 24.82
CA ALA A 153 32.46 1.91 23.71
C ALA A 153 31.98 1.26 22.39
N ALA A 154 32.38 0.03 22.12
CA ALA A 154 31.95 -0.73 20.94
C ALA A 154 30.45 -1.05 20.97
N SER A 155 29.92 -1.50 22.12
CA SER A 155 28.50 -1.79 22.30
C SER A 155 27.63 -0.54 22.21
N ARG A 156 28.04 0.56 22.85
CA ARG A 156 27.34 1.85 22.72
C ARG A 156 27.25 2.30 21.27
N ARG A 157 28.34 2.16 20.51
CA ARG A 157 28.37 2.52 19.09
C ARG A 157 27.49 1.59 18.23
N ALA A 158 27.46 0.30 18.54
CA ALA A 158 26.56 -0.64 17.87
C ALA A 158 25.09 -0.26 18.10
N GLN A 159 24.73 0.10 19.34
CA GLN A 159 23.39 0.55 19.69
C GLN A 159 23.03 1.85 18.97
N GLU A 160 23.92 2.86 18.95
CA GLU A 160 23.69 4.11 18.20
C GLU A 160 23.38 3.87 16.71
N LEU A 161 24.09 2.93 16.08
CA LEU A 161 23.86 2.58 14.68
C LEU A 161 22.54 1.82 14.47
N LEU A 162 22.20 0.91 15.38
CA LEU A 162 20.94 0.17 15.36
C LEU A 162 19.74 1.11 15.53
N ASP A 163 19.84 2.06 16.47
CA ASP A 163 18.81 3.08 16.71
C ASP A 163 18.65 4.00 15.49
N ALA A 164 19.76 4.52 14.93
CA ALA A 164 19.71 5.35 13.73
C ALA A 164 19.14 4.60 12.50
N SER A 165 19.44 3.30 12.37
CA SER A 165 18.88 2.44 11.33
C SER A 165 17.38 2.20 11.52
N ALA A 166 16.94 1.99 12.77
CA ALA A 166 15.54 1.84 13.13
C ALA A 166 14.75 3.14 12.88
N ASP A 167 15.32 4.29 13.23
CA ASP A 167 14.74 5.60 12.96
C ASP A 167 14.62 5.88 11.47
N LEU A 168 15.63 5.52 10.68
CA LEU A 168 15.58 5.63 9.22
C LEU A 168 14.56 4.69 8.59
N ALA A 169 14.44 3.45 9.10
CA ALA A 169 13.43 2.50 8.65
C ALA A 169 12.01 2.99 9.00
N ALA A 170 11.81 3.49 10.21
CA ALA A 170 10.54 4.09 10.64
C ALA A 170 10.20 5.34 9.82
N ALA A 171 11.18 6.20 9.51
CA ALA A 171 10.98 7.37 8.64
C ALA A 171 10.69 6.96 7.18
N SER A 172 11.33 5.92 6.68
CA SER A 172 11.09 5.35 5.34
C SER A 172 9.70 4.70 5.24
N ASP A 173 9.28 3.97 6.27
CA ASP A 173 7.94 3.37 6.35
C ASP A 173 6.86 4.43 6.57
N ALA A 174 7.15 5.48 7.35
CA ALA A 174 6.27 6.66 7.48
C ALA A 174 6.20 7.50 6.19
N ALA A 175 7.23 7.45 5.34
CA ALA A 175 7.27 8.11 4.03
C ALA A 175 6.67 7.27 2.89
N ARG A 176 6.32 6.00 3.13
CA ARG A 176 5.63 5.18 2.13
C ARG A 176 4.14 5.50 2.16
N PHE A 177 3.63 5.99 1.05
CA PHE A 177 2.20 6.07 0.85
C PHE A 177 1.57 4.67 1.02
N GLY A 178 0.44 4.60 1.73
CA GLY A 178 -0.42 3.43 1.70
C GLY A 178 -0.76 3.08 0.25
N ARG A 179 -0.80 1.79 -0.07
CA ARG A 179 -1.11 1.28 -1.41
C ARG A 179 -2.38 0.45 -1.37
N GLY A 180 -3.03 0.34 -2.53
CA GLY A 180 -4.22 -0.47 -2.71
C GLY A 180 -5.53 0.31 -2.68
N ARG A 181 -6.60 -0.40 -2.35
CA ARG A 181 -7.98 0.10 -2.31
C ARG A 181 -8.43 0.11 -0.85
N PRO A 182 -8.45 1.27 -0.16
CA PRO A 182 -8.68 1.36 1.28
C PRO A 182 -9.97 0.70 1.79
N HIS A 183 -10.99 0.57 0.94
CA HIS A 183 -12.26 -0.09 1.27
C HIS A 183 -12.19 -1.62 1.33
N HIS A 184 -11.15 -2.25 0.76
CA HIS A 184 -10.93 -3.71 0.83
C HIS A 184 -10.14 -4.16 2.05
N HIS A 185 -9.40 -3.26 2.70
CA HIS A 185 -8.54 -3.61 3.82
C HIS A 185 -9.30 -3.59 5.16
N PRO A 186 -9.49 -4.75 5.83
CA PRO A 186 -10.21 -4.81 7.10
C PRO A 186 -9.50 -3.99 8.18
N ARG A 187 -10.27 -3.25 8.99
CA ARG A 187 -9.73 -2.41 10.08
C ARG A 187 -10.01 -3.02 11.45
N GLY A 188 -9.99 -4.34 11.50
CA GLY A 188 -10.31 -5.14 12.68
C GLY A 188 -11.80 -5.44 12.85
N SER A 189 -12.16 -5.96 14.02
CA SER A 189 -13.53 -6.42 14.35
C SER A 189 -14.38 -5.37 15.08
N LYS A 190 -13.83 -4.19 15.36
CA LYS A 190 -14.50 -3.13 16.12
C LYS A 190 -15.77 -2.66 15.38
N ALA A 191 -16.86 -2.43 16.12
CA ALA A 191 -18.05 -1.78 15.58
C ALA A 191 -17.75 -0.35 15.12
N TRP A 192 -18.52 0.15 14.16
CA TRP A 192 -18.52 1.57 13.84
C TRP A 192 -19.14 2.39 14.99
N PRO A 193 -18.80 3.68 15.13
CA PRO A 193 -19.41 4.54 16.14
C PRO A 193 -20.93 4.51 16.04
N THR A 194 -21.61 4.44 17.19
CA THR A 194 -23.08 4.46 17.24
C THR A 194 -23.62 5.79 16.77
N ILE A 195 -24.62 5.75 15.91
CA ILE A 195 -25.22 6.95 15.30
C ILE A 195 -26.43 7.37 16.15
N ASP A 196 -26.28 8.47 16.89
CA ASP A 196 -27.41 9.24 17.42
C ASP A 196 -27.53 10.58 16.68
N VAL A 197 -28.67 11.27 16.84
CA VAL A 197 -28.97 12.50 16.07
C VAL A 197 -27.91 13.58 16.28
N ARG A 198 -27.42 13.76 17.51
CA ARG A 198 -26.40 14.77 17.83
C ARG A 198 -25.05 14.40 17.20
N THR A 199 -24.64 13.16 17.40
CA THR A 199 -23.40 12.60 16.87
C THR A 199 -23.38 12.66 15.35
N SER A 200 -24.53 12.50 14.69
CA SER A 200 -24.65 12.61 13.24
C SER A 200 -24.43 14.03 12.73
N VAL A 201 -24.99 15.05 13.39
CA VAL A 201 -24.78 16.45 13.01
C VAL A 201 -23.32 16.85 13.16
N GLU A 202 -22.70 16.47 14.29
CA GLU A 202 -21.29 16.77 14.56
C GLU A 202 -20.35 16.02 13.60
N ALA A 203 -20.61 14.74 13.33
CA ALA A 203 -19.84 13.95 12.37
C ALA A 203 -19.95 14.55 10.97
N ALA A 204 -21.13 14.98 10.54
CA ALA A 204 -21.30 15.62 9.25
C ALA A 204 -20.56 16.96 9.15
N ALA A 205 -20.49 17.74 10.23
CA ALA A 205 -19.72 18.98 10.28
C ALA A 205 -18.21 18.70 10.18
N ARG A 206 -17.70 17.70 10.91
CA ARG A 206 -16.29 17.28 10.82
C ARG A 206 -15.93 16.71 9.45
N LEU A 207 -16.83 15.91 8.87
CA LEU A 207 -16.65 15.33 7.55
C LEU A 207 -16.59 16.43 6.48
N ARG A 208 -17.50 17.43 6.57
CA ARG A 208 -17.48 18.60 5.69
C ARG A 208 -16.18 19.38 5.83
N ALA A 209 -15.80 19.73 7.05
CA ALA A 209 -14.57 20.47 7.32
C ALA A 209 -13.34 19.73 6.78
N ALA A 210 -13.26 18.40 6.98
CA ALA A 210 -12.19 17.58 6.43
C ALA A 210 -12.15 17.58 4.89
N GLY A 211 -13.31 17.70 4.24
CA GLY A 211 -13.42 17.86 2.79
C GLY A 211 -12.97 19.23 2.32
N GLU A 212 -13.46 20.29 2.95
CA GLU A 212 -13.10 21.68 2.65
C GLU A 212 -11.59 21.91 2.84
N ASP A 213 -11.02 21.47 3.97
CA ASP A 213 -9.59 21.53 4.27
C ASP A 213 -8.75 20.78 3.22
N ALA A 214 -9.21 19.60 2.77
CA ALA A 214 -8.50 18.83 1.76
C ALA A 214 -8.50 19.52 0.39
N THR A 215 -9.51 20.34 0.11
CA THR A 215 -9.70 21.03 -1.18
C THR A 215 -9.35 22.52 -1.12
N ASP A 216 -8.75 22.99 -0.03
CA ASP A 216 -8.40 24.39 0.16
C ASP A 216 -7.47 24.88 -0.97
N GLY A 217 -7.73 26.10 -1.43
CA GLY A 217 -7.01 26.70 -2.56
C GLY A 217 -7.36 26.15 -3.95
N LEU A 218 -8.22 25.13 -4.08
CA LEU A 218 -8.66 24.60 -5.39
C LEU A 218 -9.86 25.34 -6.00
N GLY A 219 -10.44 26.30 -5.27
CA GLY A 219 -11.63 27.05 -5.70
C GLY A 219 -12.88 26.18 -5.78
N PHE A 220 -12.96 25.12 -4.97
CA PHE A 220 -14.10 24.23 -4.91
C PHE A 220 -15.18 24.77 -3.98
N GLU A 221 -16.43 24.45 -4.31
CA GLU A 221 -17.60 24.77 -3.49
C GLU A 221 -18.15 23.47 -2.89
N GLY A 222 -18.74 23.57 -1.70
CA GLY A 222 -19.30 22.43 -0.97
C GLY A 222 -20.80 22.56 -0.71
N VAL A 223 -21.58 21.60 -1.19
CA VAL A 223 -23.04 21.54 -0.98
C VAL A 223 -23.42 20.32 -0.17
N ARG A 224 -24.24 20.52 0.87
CA ARG A 224 -24.82 19.43 1.65
C ARG A 224 -26.29 19.26 1.29
N THR A 225 -26.69 18.02 1.02
CA THR A 225 -28.08 17.60 0.82
C THR A 225 -28.55 16.78 2.03
N ARG A 226 -29.40 15.75 1.86
CA ARG A 226 -29.94 15.00 2.99
C ARG A 226 -28.85 14.20 3.71
N ARG A 227 -28.10 13.39 2.96
CA ARG A 227 -27.05 12.49 3.48
C ARG A 227 -25.76 12.57 2.67
N THR A 228 -25.71 13.43 1.67
CA THR A 228 -24.51 13.61 0.85
C THR A 228 -23.96 15.02 1.03
N ILE A 229 -22.64 15.12 1.10
CA ILE A 229 -21.87 16.35 0.95
C ILE A 229 -21.11 16.20 -0.36
N VAL A 230 -21.34 17.09 -1.32
CA VAL A 230 -20.61 17.11 -2.59
C VAL A 230 -19.72 18.34 -2.61
N ILE A 231 -18.43 18.15 -2.87
CA ILE A 231 -17.45 19.22 -3.04
C ILE A 231 -16.87 19.14 -4.46
N GLY A 232 -16.79 20.25 -5.18
CA GLY A 232 -16.15 20.27 -6.50
C GLY A 232 -16.10 21.65 -7.14
N GLY A 233 -15.41 21.77 -8.27
CA GLY A 233 -15.25 23.02 -9.03
C GLY A 233 -16.44 23.40 -9.92
N GLN A 234 -17.62 22.83 -9.67
CA GLN A 234 -18.84 23.13 -10.43
C GLN A 234 -19.72 24.16 -9.69
N GLU A 235 -20.66 24.77 -10.42
CA GLU A 235 -21.62 25.69 -9.80
C GLU A 235 -22.46 25.00 -8.71
N VAL A 236 -22.76 25.73 -7.65
CA VAL A 236 -23.52 25.27 -6.47
C VAL A 236 -24.83 24.56 -6.84
N GLU A 237 -25.56 25.08 -7.83
CA GLU A 237 -26.82 24.47 -8.27
C GLU A 237 -26.60 23.07 -8.88
N ARG A 238 -25.50 22.86 -9.60
CA ARG A 238 -25.14 21.56 -10.16
C ARG A 238 -24.69 20.60 -9.07
N LEU A 239 -23.86 21.05 -8.13
CA LEU A 239 -23.45 20.26 -6.97
C LEU A 239 -24.65 19.82 -6.13
N ALA A 240 -25.66 20.69 -5.96
CA ALA A 240 -26.91 20.35 -5.28
C ALA A 240 -27.69 19.24 -6.01
N ARG A 241 -27.79 19.30 -7.34
CA ARG A 241 -28.43 18.24 -8.15
C ARG A 241 -27.69 16.91 -8.02
N ASP A 242 -26.36 16.95 -8.04
CA ASP A 242 -25.52 15.77 -7.88
C ASP A 242 -25.67 15.16 -6.47
N GLY A 243 -25.72 15.98 -5.43
CA GLY A 243 -26.00 15.52 -4.07
C GLY A 243 -27.37 14.85 -3.92
N VAL A 244 -28.42 15.44 -4.50
CA VAL A 244 -29.76 14.83 -4.51
C VAL A 244 -29.79 13.52 -5.31
N ARG A 245 -29.02 13.43 -6.40
CA ARG A 245 -28.86 12.18 -7.17
C ARG A 245 -28.19 11.10 -6.31
N CYS A 246 -27.10 11.43 -5.61
CA CYS A 246 -26.41 10.52 -4.70
C CYS A 246 -27.28 10.08 -3.53
N ASP A 247 -28.12 10.97 -2.98
CA ASP A 247 -29.11 10.62 -1.95
C ASP A 247 -30.08 9.52 -2.44
N ARG A 248 -30.45 9.52 -3.73
CA ARG A 248 -31.31 8.47 -4.32
C ARG A 248 -30.55 7.17 -4.52
N TRP A 249 -29.28 7.22 -4.92
CA TRP A 249 -28.42 6.04 -4.99
C TRP A 249 -28.29 5.38 -3.63
N LEU A 250 -28.06 6.17 -2.58
CA LEU A 250 -28.03 5.69 -1.20
C LEU A 250 -29.30 4.93 -0.81
N ASP A 251 -30.49 5.44 -1.16
CA ASP A 251 -31.75 4.76 -0.88
C ASP A 251 -31.88 3.43 -1.64
N GLY A 252 -31.50 3.40 -2.93
CA GLY A 252 -31.52 2.18 -3.74
C GLY A 252 -30.56 1.11 -3.22
N ILE A 253 -29.32 1.49 -2.89
CA ILE A 253 -28.29 0.60 -2.36
C ILE A 253 -28.70 0.05 -0.98
N ALA A 254 -29.19 0.92 -0.09
CA ALA A 254 -29.64 0.54 1.24
C ALA A 254 -30.80 -0.47 1.18
N ALA A 255 -31.74 -0.29 0.25
CA ALA A 255 -32.85 -1.22 0.03
C ALA A 255 -32.35 -2.60 -0.40
N THR A 256 -31.38 -2.69 -1.32
CA THR A 256 -30.79 -3.98 -1.73
C THR A 256 -30.00 -4.65 -0.62
N LEU A 257 -29.36 -3.87 0.26
CA LEU A 257 -28.68 -4.38 1.46
C LEU A 257 -29.65 -4.73 2.60
N GLY A 258 -30.95 -4.64 2.39
CA GLY A 258 -31.97 -4.99 3.39
C GLY A 258 -31.99 -4.06 4.59
N LEU A 259 -31.48 -2.84 4.45
CA LEU A 259 -31.49 -1.85 5.51
C LEU A 259 -32.90 -1.25 5.68
N PRO A 260 -33.37 -1.06 6.92
CA PRO A 260 -34.62 -0.34 7.17
C PRO A 260 -34.60 1.04 6.51
N PRO A 261 -35.73 1.52 5.95
CA PRO A 261 -35.81 2.86 5.41
C PRO A 261 -35.35 3.91 6.42
N GLY A 262 -34.38 4.74 6.01
CA GLY A 262 -33.81 5.78 6.87
C GLY A 262 -32.67 5.34 7.79
N LEU A 263 -32.35 4.05 7.86
CA LEU A 263 -31.12 3.59 8.51
C LEU A 263 -29.94 3.77 7.55
N ASP A 264 -29.01 4.64 7.91
CA ASP A 264 -27.76 4.89 7.18
C ASP A 264 -26.58 4.41 8.03
N PRO A 265 -25.66 3.55 7.54
CA PRO A 265 -24.46 3.18 8.28
C PRO A 265 -23.45 4.32 8.42
N PHE A 266 -23.67 5.48 7.80
CA PHE A 266 -22.74 6.61 7.83
C PHE A 266 -23.10 7.62 8.94
N PRO A 267 -22.23 7.84 9.95
CA PRO A 267 -22.51 8.79 11.02
C PRO A 267 -22.79 10.21 10.51
N GLY A 268 -21.92 10.76 9.66
CA GLY A 268 -22.03 12.11 9.10
C GLY A 268 -22.60 12.18 7.68
N GLY A 269 -23.02 11.05 7.11
CA GLY A 269 -23.35 10.92 5.69
C GLY A 269 -22.12 10.62 4.82
N VAL A 270 -22.27 10.74 3.50
CA VAL A 270 -21.22 10.49 2.50
C VAL A 270 -20.64 11.80 2.01
N LEU A 271 -19.31 11.92 1.99
CA LEU A 271 -18.61 12.99 1.30
C LEU A 271 -18.12 12.51 -0.07
N ILE A 272 -18.45 13.26 -1.12
CA ILE A 272 -18.00 13.03 -2.50
C ILE A 272 -17.26 14.27 -2.97
N VAL A 273 -15.97 14.14 -3.26
CA VAL A 273 -15.14 15.19 -3.84
C VAL A 273 -14.96 14.90 -5.33
N GLN A 274 -15.54 15.75 -6.17
CA GLN A 274 -15.44 15.71 -7.62
C GLN A 274 -14.27 16.59 -8.08
N VAL A 275 -13.17 15.98 -8.48
CA VAL A 275 -11.97 16.68 -8.97
C VAL A 275 -12.00 16.87 -10.49
N ALA A 276 -11.13 17.74 -11.00
CA ALA A 276 -11.07 18.03 -12.43
C ALA A 276 -10.41 16.91 -13.26
N ASP A 277 -9.46 16.17 -12.67
CA ASP A 277 -8.66 15.15 -13.35
C ASP A 277 -8.06 14.13 -12.36
N HIS A 278 -7.41 13.09 -12.90
CA HIS A 278 -6.77 12.04 -12.11
C HIS A 278 -5.55 12.51 -11.32
N ASP A 279 -4.89 13.59 -11.72
CA ASP A 279 -3.72 14.10 -10.99
C ASP A 279 -4.15 14.80 -9.71
N GLN A 280 -5.24 15.57 -9.75
CA GLN A 280 -5.89 16.09 -8.55
C GLN A 280 -6.40 14.97 -7.65
N LEU A 281 -6.96 13.89 -8.21
CA LEU A 281 -7.39 12.73 -7.43
C LEU A 281 -6.21 12.12 -6.67
N ARG A 282 -5.08 11.90 -7.35
CA ARG A 282 -3.85 11.36 -6.74
C ARG A 282 -3.28 12.33 -5.70
N MET A 283 -3.24 13.61 -6.01
CA MET A 283 -2.75 14.66 -5.11
C MET A 283 -3.56 14.72 -3.82
N LEU A 284 -4.89 14.68 -3.89
CA LEU A 284 -5.77 14.72 -2.72
C LEU A 284 -5.64 13.43 -1.88
N ALA A 285 -5.60 12.26 -2.52
CA ALA A 285 -5.39 10.99 -1.82
C ALA A 285 -4.03 10.95 -1.10
N ALA A 286 -2.96 11.38 -1.77
CA ALA A 286 -1.63 11.43 -1.21
C ALA A 286 -1.52 12.47 -0.08
N GLY A 287 -2.02 13.70 -0.31
CA GLY A 287 -1.92 14.80 0.64
C GLY A 287 -2.75 14.61 1.90
N ARG A 288 -4.00 14.12 1.77
CA ARG A 288 -4.92 13.99 2.90
C ARG A 288 -4.78 12.67 3.66
N PHE A 289 -4.52 11.59 2.94
CA PHE A 289 -4.55 10.22 3.48
C PHE A 289 -3.20 9.52 3.42
N GLY A 290 -2.17 10.14 2.84
CA GLY A 290 -0.89 9.47 2.64
C GLY A 290 -1.06 8.22 1.78
N HIS A 291 -1.87 8.27 0.72
CA HIS A 291 -2.25 7.08 -0.03
C HIS A 291 -2.03 7.23 -1.54
N GLU A 292 -1.48 6.20 -2.17
CA GLU A 292 -1.31 6.08 -3.61
C GLU A 292 -2.62 5.58 -4.25
N VAL A 293 -2.99 6.11 -5.41
CA VAL A 293 -4.16 5.66 -6.17
C VAL A 293 -3.66 4.83 -7.34
N LEU A 294 -4.23 3.64 -7.51
CA LEU A 294 -3.94 2.78 -8.64
C LEU A 294 -4.30 3.46 -9.96
N ASP A 295 -3.41 3.34 -10.95
CA ASP A 295 -3.51 4.04 -12.24
C ASP A 295 -4.76 3.72 -13.05
N ALA A 296 -5.41 2.59 -12.77
CA ALA A 296 -6.63 2.18 -13.45
C ALA A 296 -7.89 2.81 -12.84
N ASP A 297 -7.86 3.26 -11.58
CA ASP A 297 -9.05 3.67 -10.87
C ASP A 297 -9.48 5.11 -11.25
N ASP A 298 -10.79 5.34 -11.36
CA ASP A 298 -11.40 6.66 -11.58
C ASP A 298 -11.91 7.26 -10.26
N ALA A 299 -11.90 6.48 -9.18
CA ALA A 299 -12.32 6.90 -7.85
C ALA A 299 -11.57 6.12 -6.77
N ILE A 300 -11.43 6.72 -5.59
CA ILE A 300 -10.92 6.06 -4.39
C ILE A 300 -11.85 6.31 -3.21
N VAL A 301 -12.06 5.30 -2.37
CA VAL A 301 -13.00 5.32 -1.24
C VAL A 301 -12.23 5.14 0.06
N PHE A 302 -12.22 6.19 0.90
CA PHE A 302 -11.71 6.12 2.26
C PHE A 302 -12.88 6.07 3.23
N VAL A 303 -13.05 4.97 3.96
CA VAL A 303 -13.97 4.95 5.10
C VAL A 303 -13.34 5.64 6.29
N THR A 304 -14.06 6.48 7.03
CA THR A 304 -13.58 7.18 8.23
C THR A 304 -14.58 7.04 9.37
N ASP A 305 -14.21 7.47 10.57
CA ASP A 305 -15.12 7.41 11.72
C ASP A 305 -16.31 8.37 11.59
N ASP A 306 -16.20 9.41 10.76
CA ASP A 306 -17.27 10.38 10.51
C ASP A 306 -18.12 10.04 9.28
N GLY A 307 -17.67 9.12 8.42
CA GLY A 307 -18.33 8.75 7.17
C GLY A 307 -17.33 8.46 6.04
N PRO A 308 -17.78 7.95 4.89
CA PRO A 308 -16.91 7.72 3.76
C PRO A 308 -16.55 9.04 3.07
N PHE A 309 -15.28 9.13 2.68
CA PHE A 309 -14.68 10.18 1.87
C PHE A 309 -14.33 9.57 0.52
N ILE A 310 -15.11 9.91 -0.50
CA ILE A 310 -14.98 9.39 -1.86
C ILE A 310 -14.39 10.51 -2.72
N ILE A 311 -13.29 10.24 -3.42
CA ILE A 311 -12.72 11.16 -4.40
C ILE A 311 -12.96 10.57 -5.79
N THR A 312 -13.58 11.33 -6.69
CA THR A 312 -13.91 10.88 -8.05
C THR A 312 -13.32 11.82 -9.09
N ALA A 313 -12.62 11.26 -10.07
CA ALA A 313 -12.17 11.96 -11.27
C ALA A 313 -13.15 11.71 -12.44
N PRO A 314 -13.15 12.57 -13.48
CA PRO A 314 -13.94 12.30 -14.68
C PRO A 314 -13.48 11.01 -15.37
N PRO A 315 -14.39 10.26 -16.02
CA PRO A 315 -14.03 9.04 -16.72
C PRO A 315 -13.03 9.34 -17.83
N ARG A 316 -12.02 8.46 -17.98
CA ARG A 316 -11.00 8.58 -19.04
C ARG A 316 -11.64 8.62 -20.43
N ALA A 317 -11.08 9.46 -21.31
CA ALA A 317 -11.60 9.68 -22.66
C ALA A 317 -11.78 8.38 -23.47
N GLU A 318 -10.88 7.41 -23.30
CA GLU A 318 -11.01 6.10 -23.95
C GLU A 318 -12.25 5.33 -23.49
N ARG A 319 -12.56 5.33 -22.18
CA ARG A 319 -13.78 4.70 -21.66
C ARG A 319 -15.04 5.35 -22.20
N VAL A 320 -15.04 6.70 -22.26
CA VAL A 320 -16.14 7.47 -22.85
C VAL A 320 -16.33 7.09 -24.32
N ALA A 321 -15.25 7.07 -25.10
CA ALA A 321 -15.29 6.70 -26.52
C ALA A 321 -15.75 5.24 -26.72
N ASN A 322 -15.34 4.32 -25.86
CA ASN A 322 -15.73 2.92 -25.92
C ASN A 322 -17.23 2.74 -25.65
N LEU A 323 -17.78 3.41 -24.62
CA LEU A 323 -19.21 3.37 -24.32
C LEU A 323 -20.05 4.08 -25.38
N ALA A 324 -19.55 5.18 -25.95
CA ALA A 324 -20.23 5.92 -27.02
C ALA A 324 -20.60 5.04 -28.23
N ARG A 325 -19.84 3.94 -28.47
CA ARG A 325 -20.12 3.00 -29.57
C ARG A 325 -21.26 2.03 -29.28
N SER A 326 -21.69 1.89 -28.03
CA SER A 326 -22.68 0.89 -27.61
C SER A 326 -23.90 1.48 -26.91
N ILE A 327 -23.86 2.75 -26.49
CA ILE A 327 -24.98 3.41 -25.84
C ILE A 327 -25.96 4.03 -26.84
N ASP A 328 -27.20 4.26 -26.41
CA ASP A 328 -28.24 4.91 -27.21
C ASP A 328 -27.83 6.36 -27.58
N ALA A 329 -28.16 6.79 -28.80
CA ALA A 329 -27.66 8.04 -29.38
C ALA A 329 -28.10 9.33 -28.64
N ASP A 330 -29.16 9.24 -27.84
CA ASP A 330 -29.71 10.33 -27.02
C ASP A 330 -29.08 10.42 -25.62
N ARG A 331 -28.21 9.48 -25.25
CA ARG A 331 -27.56 9.45 -23.94
C ARG A 331 -26.13 9.98 -24.00
N ASP A 332 -25.75 10.72 -22.96
CA ASP A 332 -24.35 11.13 -22.76
C ASP A 332 -23.54 10.00 -22.09
N PRO A 333 -22.59 9.36 -22.79
CA PRO A 333 -21.75 8.31 -22.22
C PRO A 333 -20.93 8.80 -21.03
N LYS A 334 -20.53 10.08 -20.99
CA LYS A 334 -19.79 10.64 -19.85
C LYS A 334 -20.67 10.68 -18.61
N SER A 335 -21.89 11.21 -18.72
CA SER A 335 -22.86 11.26 -17.62
C SER A 335 -23.20 9.87 -17.06
N VAL A 336 -23.31 8.86 -17.94
CA VAL A 336 -23.58 7.47 -17.51
C VAL A 336 -22.41 6.91 -16.73
N LEU A 337 -21.17 7.04 -17.23
CA LEU A 337 -19.98 6.56 -16.52
C LEU A 337 -19.77 7.25 -15.17
N VAL A 338 -20.04 8.55 -15.07
CA VAL A 338 -20.00 9.27 -13.79
C VAL A 338 -21.02 8.68 -12.82
N SER A 339 -22.27 8.47 -13.26
CA SER A 339 -23.32 7.90 -12.42
C SER A 339 -22.99 6.47 -11.97
N GLU A 340 -22.40 5.66 -12.85
CA GLU A 340 -21.94 4.32 -12.50
C GLU A 340 -20.83 4.36 -11.42
N GLU A 341 -19.89 5.29 -11.52
CA GLU A 341 -18.82 5.39 -10.52
C GLU A 341 -19.31 5.93 -9.17
N GLU A 342 -20.29 6.85 -9.17
CA GLU A 342 -20.99 7.27 -7.96
C GLU A 342 -21.63 6.07 -7.24
N VAL A 343 -22.41 5.26 -7.97
CA VAL A 343 -23.08 4.08 -7.40
C VAL A 343 -22.06 3.07 -6.89
N ARG A 344 -20.97 2.81 -7.64
CA ARG A 344 -19.91 1.90 -7.19
C ARG A 344 -19.23 2.40 -5.92
N GLY A 345 -18.82 3.67 -5.89
CA GLY A 345 -18.16 4.28 -4.74
C GLY A 345 -19.04 4.23 -3.47
N ILE A 346 -20.31 4.60 -3.60
CA ILE A 346 -21.27 4.56 -2.50
C ILE A 346 -21.51 3.10 -2.04
N THR A 347 -21.62 2.15 -2.97
CA THR A 347 -21.80 0.74 -2.63
C THR A 347 -20.60 0.20 -1.84
N ARG A 348 -19.38 0.44 -2.33
CA ARG A 348 -18.13 0.06 -1.63
C ARG A 348 -18.09 0.63 -0.22
N ALA A 349 -18.40 1.92 -0.08
CA ALA A 349 -18.47 2.60 1.21
C ALA A 349 -19.51 1.97 2.15
N MET A 350 -20.72 1.70 1.66
CA MET A 350 -21.81 1.18 2.48
C MET A 350 -21.51 -0.22 3.00
N VAL A 351 -20.96 -1.09 2.15
CA VAL A 351 -20.56 -2.45 2.54
C VAL A 351 -19.41 -2.42 3.56
N ALA A 352 -18.43 -1.53 3.34
CA ALA A 352 -17.30 -1.37 4.25
C ALA A 352 -17.73 -0.81 5.63
N MET A 353 -18.73 0.09 5.66
CA MET A 353 -19.20 0.72 6.90
C MET A 353 -20.38 0.04 7.59
N LEU A 354 -20.96 -1.01 7.00
CA LEU A 354 -22.03 -1.77 7.65
C LEU A 354 -21.54 -2.37 8.98
N ASP A 355 -22.28 -2.24 10.08
CA ASP A 355 -22.06 -2.87 11.40
C ASP A 355 -20.64 -2.77 12.03
N THR A 356 -19.67 -3.47 11.46
CA THR A 356 -18.29 -3.62 11.95
C THR A 356 -17.25 -3.17 10.94
N ARG A 357 -16.00 -3.01 11.40
CA ARG A 357 -14.83 -2.68 10.56
C ARG A 357 -14.27 -3.87 9.76
N ARG A 358 -14.94 -5.02 9.79
CA ARG A 358 -14.57 -6.18 8.95
C ARG A 358 -14.92 -5.89 7.49
N GLY A 359 -14.04 -6.25 6.56
CA GLY A 359 -14.32 -6.19 5.13
C GLY A 359 -14.87 -7.54 4.63
N PRO A 360 -15.98 -7.59 3.87
CA PRO A 360 -16.31 -8.75 3.07
C PRO A 360 -15.25 -8.97 1.97
N PRO A 361 -15.19 -10.17 1.35
CA PRO A 361 -14.20 -10.45 0.32
C PRO A 361 -14.40 -9.56 -0.91
N ALA A 362 -13.31 -9.20 -1.59
CA ALA A 362 -13.30 -8.22 -2.68
C ALA A 362 -14.29 -8.54 -3.81
N TRP A 363 -14.42 -9.82 -4.20
CA TRP A 363 -15.37 -10.23 -5.23
C TRP A 363 -16.82 -9.88 -4.87
N LEU A 364 -17.19 -9.95 -3.59
CA LEU A 364 -18.55 -9.64 -3.15
C LEU A 364 -18.76 -8.12 -3.17
N VAL A 365 -17.75 -7.36 -2.73
CA VAL A 365 -17.79 -5.89 -2.69
C VAL A 365 -17.85 -5.32 -4.11
N GLU A 366 -16.91 -5.70 -4.98
CA GLU A 366 -16.85 -5.20 -6.37
C GLU A 366 -17.98 -5.75 -7.23
N GLY A 367 -18.37 -7.02 -7.05
CA GLY A 367 -19.49 -7.62 -7.76
C GLY A 367 -20.82 -6.93 -7.41
N LEU A 368 -21.05 -6.59 -6.14
CA LEU A 368 -22.23 -5.84 -5.72
C LEU A 368 -22.20 -4.41 -6.24
N ALA A 369 -21.03 -3.75 -6.23
CA ALA A 369 -20.86 -2.41 -6.79
C ALA A 369 -21.21 -2.38 -8.29
N GLU A 370 -20.78 -3.37 -9.07
CA GLU A 370 -21.16 -3.50 -10.48
C GLU A 370 -22.64 -3.84 -10.66
N ALA A 371 -23.18 -4.78 -9.87
CA ALA A 371 -24.59 -5.18 -9.98
C ALA A 371 -25.53 -3.99 -9.69
N LEU A 372 -25.25 -3.22 -8.64
CA LEU A 372 -26.04 -2.05 -8.28
C LEU A 372 -25.87 -0.92 -9.29
N ALA A 373 -24.67 -0.69 -9.81
CA ALA A 373 -24.49 0.29 -10.90
C ALA A 373 -25.28 -0.13 -12.16
N ALA A 374 -25.28 -1.41 -12.51
CA ALA A 374 -26.02 -1.94 -13.66
C ALA A 374 -27.53 -1.75 -13.52
N THR A 375 -28.07 -1.93 -12.31
CA THR A 375 -29.51 -1.83 -12.04
C THR A 375 -29.99 -0.40 -11.79
N LEU A 376 -29.24 0.40 -11.02
CA LEU A 376 -29.69 1.71 -10.57
C LEU A 376 -29.45 2.81 -11.60
N VAL A 377 -28.41 2.70 -12.42
CA VAL A 377 -28.06 3.76 -13.39
C VAL A 377 -28.83 3.56 -14.70
N PRO A 378 -29.70 4.51 -15.09
CA PRO A 378 -30.44 4.40 -16.34
C PRO A 378 -29.51 4.34 -17.55
N GLY A 379 -29.63 3.28 -18.35
CA GLY A 379 -28.84 3.10 -19.56
C GLY A 379 -27.42 2.57 -19.32
N SER A 380 -27.12 2.09 -18.12
CA SER A 380 -25.90 1.34 -17.89
C SER A 380 -25.80 0.18 -18.88
N ARG A 381 -24.59 -0.04 -19.40
CA ARG A 381 -24.25 -1.17 -20.29
C ARG A 381 -23.42 -2.23 -19.58
N ILE A 382 -23.24 -2.15 -18.26
CA ILE A 382 -22.43 -3.08 -17.47
C ILE A 382 -22.80 -4.53 -17.76
N ASP A 383 -24.08 -4.90 -17.67
CA ASP A 383 -24.52 -6.29 -17.92
C ASP A 383 -24.19 -6.73 -19.35
N SER A 384 -24.56 -5.93 -20.35
CA SER A 384 -24.31 -6.22 -21.76
C SER A 384 -22.83 -6.34 -22.14
N ILE A 385 -21.93 -5.75 -21.35
CA ILE A 385 -20.48 -5.78 -21.59
C ILE A 385 -19.83 -6.91 -20.78
N ARG A 386 -20.12 -6.99 -19.48
CA ARG A 386 -19.44 -7.88 -18.54
C ARG A 386 -19.95 -9.31 -18.61
N ARG A 387 -21.27 -9.53 -18.71
CA ARG A 387 -21.86 -10.88 -18.75
C ARG A 387 -21.27 -11.71 -19.89
N PRO A 388 -21.21 -11.23 -21.16
CA PRO A 388 -20.61 -12.02 -22.25
C PRO A 388 -19.14 -12.38 -22.01
N ARG A 389 -18.34 -11.46 -21.45
CA ARG A 389 -16.93 -11.69 -21.14
C ARG A 389 -16.75 -12.76 -20.05
N ALA A 390 -17.56 -12.68 -18.99
CA ALA A 390 -17.52 -13.64 -17.89
C ALA A 390 -17.97 -15.04 -18.36
N LEU A 391 -19.07 -15.13 -19.13
CA LEU A 391 -19.56 -16.39 -19.71
C LEU A 391 -18.54 -17.01 -20.67
N ALA A 392 -17.88 -16.21 -21.51
CA ALA A 392 -16.81 -16.70 -22.38
C ALA A 392 -15.66 -17.31 -21.57
N SER A 393 -15.31 -16.72 -20.42
CA SER A 393 -14.29 -17.25 -19.50
C SER A 393 -14.70 -18.60 -18.90
N ILE A 394 -15.95 -18.73 -18.44
CA ILE A 394 -16.49 -20.00 -17.88
C ILE A 394 -16.53 -21.09 -18.95
N ARG A 395 -17.00 -20.76 -20.15
CA ARG A 395 -17.04 -21.69 -21.31
C ARG A 395 -15.65 -22.08 -21.79
N GLY A 396 -14.66 -21.20 -21.62
CA GLY A 396 -13.25 -21.48 -21.81
C GLY A 396 -12.60 -22.35 -20.72
N GLY A 397 -13.37 -22.80 -19.72
CA GLY A 397 -12.92 -23.72 -18.68
C GLY A 397 -12.49 -23.05 -17.37
N ARG A 398 -12.59 -21.72 -17.24
CA ARG A 398 -12.28 -21.04 -15.97
C ARG A 398 -13.37 -21.32 -14.93
N SER A 399 -12.98 -21.81 -13.75
CA SER A 399 -13.90 -21.93 -12.63
C SER A 399 -14.22 -20.54 -12.03
N PRO A 400 -15.50 -20.21 -11.75
CA PRO A 400 -15.87 -19.01 -11.00
C PRO A 400 -15.19 -18.91 -9.63
N ARG A 401 -14.81 -20.04 -9.02
CA ARG A 401 -14.12 -20.10 -7.72
C ARG A 401 -12.78 -19.37 -7.71
N TRP A 402 -12.16 -19.19 -8.88
CA TRP A 402 -10.91 -18.46 -9.02
C TRP A 402 -10.96 -17.06 -8.37
N ILE A 403 -12.12 -16.38 -8.36
CA ILE A 403 -12.25 -15.05 -7.74
C ILE A 403 -12.13 -15.04 -6.22
N LEU A 404 -12.24 -16.20 -5.57
CA LEU A 404 -12.08 -16.33 -4.12
C LEU A 404 -10.62 -16.15 -3.67
N GLU A 405 -9.68 -16.32 -4.60
CA GLU A 405 -8.23 -16.27 -4.33
C GLU A 405 -7.61 -14.92 -4.70
N ILE A 406 -8.40 -14.01 -5.28
CA ILE A 406 -7.93 -12.73 -5.80
C ILE A 406 -8.03 -11.66 -4.73
N ASP A 407 -6.92 -10.99 -4.48
CA ASP A 407 -6.87 -9.87 -3.55
C ASP A 407 -7.61 -8.63 -4.10
N GLY A 408 -8.12 -7.78 -3.22
CA GLY A 408 -8.86 -6.58 -3.62
C GLY A 408 -8.05 -5.58 -4.44
N ASP A 409 -6.72 -5.60 -4.31
CA ASP A 409 -5.81 -4.72 -5.05
C ASP A 409 -5.33 -5.33 -6.37
N ASP A 410 -5.70 -6.58 -6.66
CA ASP A 410 -5.28 -7.26 -7.86
C ASP A 410 -5.83 -6.54 -9.12
N PRO A 411 -5.03 -6.43 -10.20
CA PRO A 411 -5.48 -5.86 -11.47
C PRO A 411 -6.71 -6.56 -12.07
N GLY A 412 -7.01 -7.78 -11.64
CA GLY A 412 -8.26 -8.47 -11.96
C GLY A 412 -9.52 -7.68 -11.59
N PHE A 413 -9.44 -6.77 -10.61
CA PHE A 413 -10.53 -5.87 -10.19
C PHE A 413 -10.45 -4.46 -10.77
N ASP A 414 -9.48 -4.18 -11.65
CA ASP A 414 -9.45 -2.94 -12.43
C ASP A 414 -10.74 -2.81 -13.28
N PRO A 415 -11.09 -1.61 -13.79
CA PRO A 415 -12.35 -1.39 -14.51
C PRO A 415 -12.64 -2.40 -15.63
N GLU A 416 -11.61 -2.84 -16.36
CA GLU A 416 -11.69 -3.82 -17.44
C GLU A 416 -11.18 -5.22 -17.05
N GLY A 417 -10.96 -5.45 -15.75
CA GLY A 417 -10.36 -6.68 -15.23
C GLY A 417 -11.31 -7.88 -15.25
N PRO A 418 -10.80 -9.10 -15.53
CA PRO A 418 -11.63 -10.31 -15.65
C PRO A 418 -12.23 -10.81 -14.32
N ALA A 419 -11.62 -10.47 -13.18
CA ALA A 419 -12.20 -10.81 -11.88
C ALA A 419 -13.46 -9.99 -11.60
N ARG A 420 -13.47 -8.73 -12.04
CA ARG A 420 -14.62 -7.84 -11.94
C ARG A 420 -15.81 -8.33 -12.78
N ASP A 421 -15.54 -8.82 -13.99
CA ASP A 421 -16.57 -9.43 -14.86
C ASP A 421 -17.18 -10.68 -14.20
N MET A 422 -16.33 -11.57 -13.66
CA MET A 422 -16.79 -12.78 -12.98
C MET A 422 -17.54 -12.46 -11.67
N ALA A 423 -17.03 -11.52 -10.87
CA ALA A 423 -17.67 -11.05 -9.64
C ALA A 423 -19.06 -10.47 -9.90
N PHE A 424 -19.22 -9.69 -10.97
CA PHE A 424 -20.52 -9.17 -11.41
C PHE A 424 -21.52 -10.31 -11.63
N ILE A 425 -21.23 -11.29 -12.49
CA ILE A 425 -22.20 -12.36 -12.78
C ILE A 425 -22.49 -13.22 -11.55
N VAL A 426 -21.48 -13.54 -10.74
CA VAL A 426 -21.65 -14.32 -9.51
C VAL A 426 -22.56 -13.60 -8.53
N VAL A 427 -22.38 -12.28 -8.34
CA VAL A 427 -23.24 -11.50 -7.45
C VAL A 427 -24.65 -11.33 -8.02
N THR A 428 -24.82 -11.20 -9.34
CA THR A 428 -26.17 -11.21 -9.93
C THR A 428 -26.92 -12.51 -9.65
N ARG A 429 -26.24 -13.66 -9.71
CA ARG A 429 -26.83 -14.95 -9.32
C ARG A 429 -27.17 -15.03 -7.83
N LEU A 430 -26.35 -14.43 -6.97
CA LEU A 430 -26.67 -14.33 -5.54
C LEU A 430 -27.92 -13.48 -5.29
N LEU A 431 -28.08 -12.38 -6.02
CA LEU A 431 -29.28 -11.53 -5.94
C LEU A 431 -30.53 -12.30 -6.40
N GLU A 432 -30.41 -13.16 -7.41
CA GLU A 432 -31.48 -14.04 -7.90
C GLU A 432 -31.83 -15.19 -6.93
N SER A 433 -30.93 -15.53 -6.00
CA SER A 433 -31.14 -16.62 -5.02
C SER A 433 -32.17 -16.26 -3.93
N GLY A 434 -32.55 -14.98 -3.80
CA GLY A 434 -33.64 -14.53 -2.94
C GLY A 434 -33.33 -13.23 -2.19
N PRO A 435 -34.35 -12.43 -1.82
CA PRO A 435 -34.17 -11.06 -1.33
C PRO A 435 -33.42 -10.95 0.01
N GLY A 436 -33.41 -12.00 0.83
CA GLY A 436 -32.69 -12.02 2.11
C GLY A 436 -31.29 -12.66 2.07
N VAL A 437 -30.89 -13.22 0.93
CA VAL A 437 -29.65 -14.00 0.81
C VAL A 437 -28.44 -13.07 0.90
N LEU A 438 -28.36 -12.08 0.00
CA LEU A 438 -27.21 -11.18 -0.06
C LEU A 438 -27.07 -10.31 1.21
N PRO A 439 -28.13 -9.63 1.70
CA PRO A 439 -28.08 -8.92 2.98
C PRO A 439 -27.61 -9.83 4.13
N GLY A 440 -28.17 -11.04 4.20
CA GLY A 440 -27.82 -12.02 5.22
C GLY A 440 -26.37 -12.48 5.14
N LEU A 441 -25.85 -12.68 3.93
CA LEU A 441 -24.47 -13.06 3.67
C LEU A 441 -23.51 -11.96 4.11
N VAL A 442 -23.77 -10.70 3.74
CA VAL A 442 -22.95 -9.56 4.18
C VAL A 442 -22.94 -9.49 5.70
N ASN A 443 -24.10 -9.52 6.36
CA ASN A 443 -24.18 -9.45 7.83
C ASN A 443 -23.44 -10.60 8.52
N ASP A 444 -23.53 -11.82 7.99
CA ASP A 444 -22.82 -12.98 8.53
C ASP A 444 -21.29 -12.81 8.45
N LEU A 445 -20.78 -12.31 7.32
CA LEU A 445 -19.35 -12.03 7.13
C LEU A 445 -18.88 -10.88 8.02
N LYS A 446 -19.67 -9.82 8.15
CA LYS A 446 -19.41 -8.68 9.03
C LYS A 446 -19.44 -9.06 10.51
N ALA A 447 -20.22 -10.08 10.88
CA ALA A 447 -20.20 -10.69 12.20
C ALA A 447 -18.99 -11.62 12.43
N GLY A 448 -18.17 -11.87 11.40
CA GLY A 448 -16.96 -12.68 11.49
C GLY A 448 -17.16 -14.17 11.22
N ARG A 449 -18.31 -14.59 10.67
CA ARG A 449 -18.47 -15.95 10.16
C ARG A 449 -17.58 -16.17 8.95
N SER A 450 -17.10 -17.39 8.79
CA SER A 450 -16.42 -17.79 7.56
C SER A 450 -17.39 -17.78 6.37
N LEU A 451 -16.84 -17.68 5.17
CA LEU A 451 -17.61 -17.71 3.93
C LEU A 451 -18.46 -18.99 3.84
N ASP A 452 -17.88 -20.13 4.20
CA ASP A 452 -18.54 -21.43 4.11
C ASP A 452 -19.67 -21.58 5.13
N GLU A 453 -19.52 -21.07 6.35
CA GLU A 453 -20.62 -21.01 7.34
C GLU A 453 -21.76 -20.11 6.88
N ALA A 454 -21.44 -18.95 6.31
CA ALA A 454 -22.45 -18.04 5.80
C ALA A 454 -23.22 -18.65 4.62
N PHE A 455 -22.53 -19.30 3.68
CA PHE A 455 -23.16 -20.02 2.58
C PHE A 455 -24.04 -21.18 3.07
N ARG A 456 -23.58 -22.00 4.01
CA ARG A 456 -24.42 -23.07 4.58
C ARG A 456 -25.70 -22.53 5.20
N ARG A 457 -25.61 -21.42 5.92
CA ARG A 457 -26.74 -20.78 6.60
C ARG A 457 -27.74 -20.14 5.62
N ARG A 458 -27.26 -19.53 4.54
CA ARG A 458 -28.09 -18.72 3.62
C ARG A 458 -28.56 -19.48 2.39
N LEU A 459 -27.77 -20.43 1.91
CA LEU A 459 -27.95 -21.14 0.65
C LEU A 459 -28.04 -22.66 0.83
N GLY A 460 -27.92 -23.17 2.06
CA GLY A 460 -28.10 -24.59 2.38
C GLY A 460 -26.93 -25.51 1.99
N GLY A 461 -25.82 -24.97 1.47
CA GLY A 461 -24.67 -25.74 1.00
C GLY A 461 -23.33 -25.05 1.27
N SER A 462 -22.22 -25.74 1.01
CA SER A 462 -20.89 -25.13 1.11
C SER A 462 -20.68 -24.05 0.04
N SER A 463 -19.78 -23.10 0.30
CA SER A 463 -19.42 -22.10 -0.71
C SER A 463 -18.83 -22.78 -1.96
N ALA A 464 -17.97 -23.78 -1.76
CA ALA A 464 -17.42 -24.63 -2.81
C ALA A 464 -18.52 -25.19 -3.74
N ALA A 465 -19.51 -25.89 -3.19
CA ALA A 465 -20.56 -26.51 -3.97
C ALA A 465 -21.41 -25.48 -4.72
N TRP A 466 -21.73 -24.35 -4.08
CA TRP A 466 -22.53 -23.30 -4.72
C TRP A 466 -21.80 -22.64 -5.90
N PHE A 467 -20.49 -22.41 -5.79
CA PHE A 467 -19.71 -21.85 -6.89
C PHE A 467 -19.51 -22.85 -8.05
N ASP A 468 -19.39 -24.14 -7.76
CA ASP A 468 -19.31 -25.17 -8.80
C ASP A 468 -20.66 -25.28 -9.55
N ASP A 469 -21.77 -25.29 -8.82
CA ASP A 469 -23.12 -25.20 -9.37
C ASP A 469 -23.35 -23.90 -10.16
N THR A 470 -22.71 -22.79 -9.76
CA THR A 470 -22.73 -21.52 -10.51
C THR A 470 -22.11 -21.66 -11.89
N ALA A 471 -20.98 -22.36 -11.97
CA ALA A 471 -20.32 -22.60 -13.25
C ALA A 471 -21.22 -23.39 -14.19
N ASP A 472 -21.87 -24.44 -13.69
CA ASP A 472 -22.76 -25.28 -14.49
C ASP A 472 -24.03 -24.54 -14.88
N TRP A 473 -24.62 -23.80 -13.95
CA TRP A 473 -25.80 -22.98 -14.24
C TRP A 473 -25.56 -22.02 -15.42
N PHE A 474 -24.45 -21.29 -15.41
CA PHE A 474 -24.06 -20.37 -16.49
C PHE A 474 -23.67 -21.06 -17.80
N ARG A 475 -23.34 -22.36 -17.78
CA ARG A 475 -23.08 -23.12 -19.02
C ARG A 475 -24.37 -23.55 -19.71
N PHE A 476 -25.43 -23.77 -18.95
CA PHE A 476 -26.66 -24.38 -19.46
C PHE A 476 -27.86 -23.42 -19.57
N ASN A 477 -27.88 -22.32 -18.82
CA ASN A 477 -29.04 -21.42 -18.74
C ASN A 477 -28.80 -20.04 -19.39
N ASP A 478 -27.53 -19.66 -19.57
CA ASP A 478 -27.06 -18.43 -20.22
C ASP A 478 -26.10 -18.82 -21.37
#